data_AF-A0A8T5MC29-F1
#
_entry.id   AF-A0A8T5MC29-F1
#
_cell.length_a   1.000
_cell.length_b   1.000
_cell.length_c   1.000
_cell.angle_alpha   90.00
_cell.angle_beta   90.00
_cell.angle_gamma   90.00
#
_symmetry.space_group_name_H-M   'P 1'
#
loop_
_entity.id
_entity.type
_entity.pdbx_description
1 polymer ?
#
loop_
_entity_poly.entity_id
_entity_poly.type
_entity_poly.pdbx_seq_one_letter_code
_entity_poly.pdbx_strand_id
1 'polypeptide(L)' 'MEIGVVSNYFDHVGVAAIKLAKGLKVGDKIQVKGGEIEFEQAVGSMQINRVEVKSAKKGDEIGIKVDQKVRKGYKVFKI' A
#
# COMPACT_ATOMS: atom_id res chain seq x y z
N MET A 1 -4.22 -0.01 12.69
CA MET A 1 -4.16 -1.50 12.66
C MET A 1 -3.22 -1.97 11.55
N GLU A 2 -2.23 -2.85 11.79
CA GLU A 2 -1.34 -3.34 10.70
C GLU A 2 -2.15 -4.14 9.66
N ILE A 3 -2.00 -3.76 8.39
CA ILE A 3 -2.71 -4.36 7.25
C ILE A 3 -1.78 -4.95 6.18
N GLY A 4 -0.48 -4.67 6.24
CA GLY A 4 0.45 -5.23 5.27
C GLY A 4 1.86 -4.64 5.38
N VAL A 5 2.71 -5.09 4.46
CA VAL A 5 4.11 -4.66 4.35
C VAL A 5 4.44 -4.37 2.89
N VAL A 6 5.24 -3.34 2.65
CA VAL A 6 5.75 -3.01 1.32
C VAL A 6 6.69 -4.13 0.84
N SER A 7 6.31 -4.82 -0.24
CA SER A 7 7.12 -5.85 -0.89
C SER A 7 8.09 -5.24 -1.89
N ASN A 8 7.66 -4.20 -2.61
CA ASN A 8 8.45 -3.52 -3.64
C ASN A 8 7.99 -2.07 -3.85
N TYR A 9 8.82 -1.27 -4.51
CA TYR A 9 8.48 0.10 -4.93
C TYR A 9 8.93 0.35 -6.37
N PHE A 10 8.04 0.89 -7.18
CA PHE A 10 8.27 1.23 -8.57
C PHE A 10 8.49 2.74 -8.71
N ASP A 11 9.75 3.16 -8.60
CA ASP A 11 10.18 4.57 -8.65
C ASP A 11 9.68 5.32 -9.90
N HIS A 12 9.63 4.68 -11.07
CA HIS A 12 9.23 5.32 -12.33
C HIS A 12 7.78 5.80 -12.36
N VAL A 13 6.90 5.17 -11.58
CA VAL A 13 5.46 5.48 -11.55
C VAL A 13 4.96 5.89 -10.16
N GLY A 14 5.83 5.85 -9.15
CA GLY A 14 5.48 6.16 -7.75
C GLY A 14 4.52 5.15 -7.14
N VAL A 15 4.59 3.87 -7.53
CA VAL A 15 3.68 2.82 -7.06
C VAL A 15 4.37 1.94 -6.04
N ALA A 16 3.75 1.75 -4.88
CA ALA A 16 4.17 0.79 -3.87
C ALA A 16 3.41 -0.54 -4.06
N ALA A 17 4.17 -1.64 -4.14
CA ALA A 17 3.62 -2.98 -4.00
C ALA A 17 3.54 -3.34 -2.52
N ILE A 18 2.35 -3.71 -2.04
CA ILE A 18 2.07 -4.01 -0.64
C ILE A 18 1.47 -5.40 -0.58
N LYS A 19 2.10 -6.27 0.22
CA LYS A 19 1.54 -7.58 0.56
C LYS A 19 0.58 -7.42 1.73
N LEU A 20 -0.71 -7.66 1.48
CA LEU A 20 -1.75 -7.47 2.48
C LEU A 20 -1.83 -8.64 3.46
N ALA A 21 -1.80 -8.32 4.75
CA ALA A 21 -2.13 -9.23 5.84
C ALA A 21 -3.63 -9.17 6.21
N LYS A 22 -4.34 -8.12 5.77
CA LYS A 22 -5.79 -7.90 5.99
C LYS A 22 -6.42 -7.22 4.78
N GLY A 23 -7.75 -7.24 4.70
CA GLY A 23 -8.46 -6.60 3.60
C GLY A 23 -8.32 -5.07 3.60
N LEU A 24 -8.31 -4.48 2.41
CA LEU A 24 -8.22 -3.04 2.17
C LEU A 24 -9.17 -2.65 1.02
N LYS A 25 -9.75 -1.46 1.07
CA LYS A 25 -10.63 -0.93 0.02
C LYS A 25 -10.14 0.44 -0.45
N VAL A 26 -10.47 0.77 -1.70
CA VAL A 26 -10.31 2.14 -2.21
C VAL A 26 -11.17 3.09 -1.36
N GLY A 27 -10.59 4.23 -0.99
CA GLY A 27 -11.16 5.21 -0.07
C GLY A 27 -10.75 5.03 1.40
N ASP A 28 -10.17 3.88 1.78
CA ASP A 28 -9.63 3.70 3.12
C ASP A 28 -8.41 4.62 3.35
N LYS A 29 -8.20 5.07 4.59
CA LYS A 29 -6.97 5.75 5.00
C LYS A 29 -5.93 4.75 5.46
N ILE A 30 -4.71 4.92 4.98
CA ILE A 30 -3.55 4.14 5.38
C ILE A 30 -2.44 5.04 5.90
N GLN A 31 -1.65 4.49 6.81
CA GLN A 31 -0.40 5.06 7.28
C GLN A 31 0.73 4.13 6.86
N VAL A 32 1.75 4.69 6.23
CA VAL A 32 2.98 3.95 5.90
C VAL A 32 4.07 4.43 6.85
N LYS A 33 4.75 3.49 7.49
CA LYS A 33 5.82 3.76 8.46
C LYS A 33 7.03 2.89 8.18
N GLY A 34 8.20 3.50 8.02
CA GLY A 34 9.45 2.78 7.88
C GLY A 34 10.68 3.69 7.88
N GLY A 35 11.73 3.25 8.57
CA GLY A 35 12.91 4.09 8.79
C GLY A 35 12.53 5.39 9.49
N GLU A 36 12.86 6.51 8.87
CA GLU A 36 12.57 7.87 9.35
C GLU A 36 11.33 8.50 8.68
N ILE A 37 10.63 7.74 7.81
CA ILE A 37 9.47 8.24 7.07
C ILE A 37 8.20 7.65 7.66
N GLU A 38 7.26 8.54 7.98
CA GLU A 38 5.90 8.20 8.40
C GLU A 38 4.94 9.20 7.76
N PHE A 39 3.96 8.69 7.03
CA PHE A 39 2.93 9.54 6.41
C PHE A 39 1.62 8.78 6.26
N GLU A 40 0.55 9.56 6.16
CA GLU A 40 -0.81 9.07 5.96
C GLU A 40 -1.32 9.48 4.60
N GLN A 41 -2.09 8.61 3.97
CA GLN A 41 -2.79 8.92 2.71
C GLN A 41 -4.10 8.14 2.60
N ALA A 42 -5.00 8.66 1.77
CA ALA A 42 -6.15 7.88 1.32
C ALA A 42 -5.74 6.97 0.15
N VAL A 43 -6.35 5.78 0.07
CA VAL A 43 -6.18 4.89 -1.08
C VAL A 43 -7.04 5.42 -2.23
N GLY A 44 -6.42 6.16 -3.16
CA GLY A 44 -7.12 6.67 -4.34
C GLY A 44 -7.40 5.60 -5.40
N SER A 45 -6.44 4.72 -5.64
CA SER A 45 -6.53 3.63 -6.62
C SER A 45 -5.74 2.41 -6.18
N MET A 46 -6.19 1.22 -6.56
CA MET A 46 -5.55 -0.04 -6.21
C MET A 46 -5.57 -0.99 -7.40
N GLN A 47 -4.46 -1.72 -7.60
CA GLN A 47 -4.31 -2.68 -8.69
C GLN A 47 -3.79 -4.02 -8.16
N ILE A 48 -4.28 -5.13 -8.70
CA ILE A 48 -3.72 -6.48 -8.50
C ILE A 48 -3.40 -7.04 -9.87
N ASN A 49 -2.16 -7.49 -10.09
CA ASN A 49 -1.73 -8.04 -11.39
C ASN A 49 -2.07 -7.11 -12.59
N ARG A 50 -1.91 -5.79 -12.42
CA ARG A 50 -2.24 -4.72 -13.39
C ARG A 50 -3.74 -4.54 -13.69
N VAL A 51 -4.61 -5.17 -12.92
CA VAL A 51 -6.06 -5.00 -13.01
C VAL A 51 -6.52 -4.10 -11.87
N GLU A 52 -7.28 -3.05 -12.18
CA GLU A 52 -7.85 -2.18 -11.16
C GLU A 52 -8.88 -2.92 -10.31
N VAL A 53 -8.79 -2.74 -9.00
CA VAL A 53 -9.69 -3.36 -8.03
C VAL A 53 -10.18 -2.34 -7.02
N LYS A 54 -11.43 -2.49 -6.58
CA LYS A 54 -12.02 -1.64 -5.53
C LYS A 54 -11.70 -2.14 -4.12
N SER A 55 -11.33 -3.42 -4.00
CA SER A 55 -11.04 -4.09 -2.74
C SER A 55 -10.06 -5.23 -2.94
N ALA A 56 -9.22 -5.46 -1.94
CA ALA A 56 -8.28 -6.57 -1.87
C ALA A 56 -8.42 -7.30 -0.53
N LYS A 57 -8.06 -8.58 -0.50
CA LYS A 57 -8.14 -9.45 0.68
C LYS A 57 -6.76 -9.78 1.22
N LYS A 58 -6.74 -10.40 2.40
CA LYS A 58 -5.51 -10.98 2.98
C LYS A 58 -4.85 -11.93 1.97
N GLY A 59 -3.55 -11.78 1.80
CA GLY A 59 -2.71 -12.58 0.91
C GLY A 59 -2.49 -11.95 -0.46
N ASP A 60 -3.33 -10.98 -0.86
CA ASP A 60 -3.16 -10.29 -2.13
C ASP A 60 -1.96 -9.34 -2.09
N GLU A 61 -1.31 -9.19 -3.25
CA GLU A 61 -0.27 -8.19 -3.48
C GLU A 61 -0.87 -7.07 -4.33
N ILE A 62 -0.98 -5.89 -3.73
CA ILE A 62 -1.61 -4.72 -4.33
C ILE A 62 -0.57 -3.70 -4.74
N GLY A 63 -0.78 -3.05 -5.87
CA GLY A 63 -0.09 -1.82 -6.26
C GLY A 63 -0.95 -0.62 -5.93
N ILE A 64 -0.42 0.34 -5.17
CA ILE A 64 -1.07 1.65 -4.93
C ILE A 64 -0.08 2.77 -5.22
N LYS A 65 -0.59 3.89 -5.72
CA LYS A 65 0.24 5.11 -5.83
C LYS A 65 0.45 5.68 -4.43
N VAL A 66 1.69 6.04 -4.12
CA VAL A 66 2.04 6.63 -2.82
C VAL A 66 2.59 8.04 -2.97
N ASP A 67 2.29 8.88 -2.00
CA ASP A 67 2.69 10.29 -2.01
C ASP A 67 4.19 10.48 -1.73
N GLN A 68 4.81 9.53 -1.02
CA GLN A 68 6.24 9.54 -0.74
C GLN A 68 6.91 8.24 -1.16
N LYS A 69 8.22 8.30 -1.37
CA LYS A 69 9.03 7.11 -1.65
C LYS A 69 9.00 6.16 -0.47
N VAL A 70 8.69 4.91 -0.74
CA VAL A 70 8.70 3.83 0.25
C VAL A 70 9.76 2.80 -0.13
N ARG A 71 10.18 1.98 0.83
CA ARG A 71 11.13 0.89 0.59
C ARG A 71 10.55 -0.43 1.06
N LYS A 72 11.09 -1.51 0.50
CA LYS A 72 10.78 -2.88 0.94
C LYS A 72 10.94 -3.00 2.45
N GLY A 73 9.93 -3.58 3.11
CA GLY A 73 9.89 -3.75 4.56
C GLY A 73 9.16 -2.65 5.33
N TYR A 74 8.73 -1.56 4.68
CA TYR A 74 7.91 -0.54 5.34
C TYR A 74 6.56 -1.13 5.74
N LYS A 75 6.10 -0.80 6.94
CA LYS A 75 4.84 -1.31 7.49
C LYS A 75 3.69 -0.41 7.09
N VAL A 76 2.54 -1.03 6.80
CA VAL A 76 1.33 -0.34 6.40
C VAL A 76 0.24 -0.62 7.41
N PHE A 77 -0.37 0.45 7.91
CA PHE A 77 -1.45 0.42 8.89
C PHE A 77 -2.69 1.06 8.29
N LYS A 78 -3.87 0.50 8.57
CA LYS A 78 -5.15 1.19 8.35
C LYS A 78 -5.47 2.05 9.56
N ILE A 79 -5.92 3.27 9.29
CA ILE A 79 -6.44 4.22 10.29
C ILE A 79 -7.95 4.04 10.38
#